data_AF-A0AAD3D228-F1
#
_entry.id   AF-A0AAD3D228-F1
#
_cell.length_a   1.000
_cell.length_b   1.000
_cell.length_c   1.000
_cell.angle_alpha   90.00
_cell.angle_beta   90.00
_cell.angle_gamma   90.00
#
_symmetry.space_group_name_H-M   'P 1'
#
loop_
_entity.id
_entity.type
_entity.pdbx_description
1 polymer ?
#
loop_
_entity_poly.entity_id
_entity_poly.type
_entity_poly.pdbx_seq_one_letter_code
_entity_poly.pdbx_strand_id
1 'polypeptide(L)'
;MMKYTCSKWSLAVGLLLKASHVSCDSIEFGIYTKVPEAAAALETNNNGILQEAIAVVSDVVSSETSNRTDFEIASPLSQQAARKYLLETVYEEKDFVNQDGQVPPYWEHRNVSNETEIHTMGPCYMPNEITAENWRQLILQNEHHDDKFEYSDVNPLYQDANDNDLSNMCRPSFVIIGAGKTGTSSLYQYLVGHPKVLPAKNKQVDYYRYHSENTMKWYLSNFPRAQDFLSSGALMTGEASPGYQPYPKIAHMLGHRMQTFANSGQHLPKRSPRIISIGRNPLERSYSSYNYNYRDPLIKKLREEDEKLDIYHDDEWYMQHRIFSFEQMVQAELHVLRECLLTSLGEERTFEVYSNEEWAVPIFERRRQLGQAPLIDIETCYGDVVSDAIPRRQWTQLVQDYPEKIINVPKLHVVQSMVGRSLYTLPLEWWYELYPKDELYLVCNEELKHDTANTVSKVSDFLGLPRFDFTEVTSKGHYNVGKNVGYNTPTQMPVDSNSPAPAASSIPISIELKLQYEEFVRPFNERLFELTGKRCNW
;
A
#
# COMPACT_ATOMS: atom_id res chain seq x y z
N MET A 1 43.48 -32.58 1.48
CA MET A 1 43.37 -33.26 2.79
C MET A 1 42.64 -32.34 3.76
N MET A 2 41.80 -32.93 4.63
CA MET A 2 40.94 -32.32 5.68
C MET A 2 39.70 -31.58 5.16
N LYS A 3 38.55 -32.26 5.08
CA LYS A 3 37.53 -32.51 6.13
C LYS A 3 36.70 -31.27 6.47
N TYR A 4 35.46 -31.20 5.99
CA TYR A 4 34.33 -30.71 6.79
C TYR A 4 33.08 -31.58 6.56
N THR A 5 32.50 -31.97 7.69
CA THR A 5 31.45 -32.95 7.92
C THR A 5 30.06 -32.36 7.73
N CYS A 6 29.18 -33.12 7.08
CA CYS A 6 27.74 -32.88 7.07
C CYS A 6 27.15 -33.38 8.41
N SER A 7 26.40 -32.54 9.14
CA SER A 7 25.59 -33.01 10.26
C SER A 7 24.26 -32.28 10.37
N LYS A 8 23.20 -33.08 10.46
CA LYS A 8 21.83 -32.81 10.94
C LYS A 8 20.82 -32.23 9.95
N TRP A 9 20.23 -33.14 9.17
CA TRP A 9 18.81 -33.11 8.82
C TRP A 9 18.14 -34.32 9.47
N SER A 10 17.06 -34.10 10.24
CA SER A 10 16.32 -35.15 10.94
C SER A 10 15.01 -35.49 10.23
N LEU A 11 14.86 -36.79 9.95
CA LEU A 11 13.61 -37.58 9.93
C LEU A 11 12.42 -37.04 9.12
N ALA A 12 12.46 -37.21 7.80
CA ALA A 12 11.27 -37.54 7.00
C ALA A 12 11.61 -38.31 5.72
N VAL A 13 12.74 -39.05 5.68
CA VAL A 13 13.15 -39.93 4.58
C VAL A 13 13.53 -41.30 5.13
N GLY A 14 12.73 -41.81 6.08
CA GLY A 14 12.94 -43.09 6.76
C GLY A 14 12.10 -44.24 6.23
N LEU A 15 11.22 -44.01 5.25
CA LEU A 15 10.23 -45.01 4.82
C LEU A 15 10.17 -45.28 3.32
N LEU A 16 11.07 -44.70 2.51
CA LEU A 16 11.10 -44.88 1.05
C LEU A 16 12.42 -45.46 0.50
N LEU A 17 13.24 -46.07 1.34
CA LEU A 17 14.40 -46.85 0.91
C LEU A 17 14.40 -48.23 1.58
N LYS A 18 13.42 -49.05 1.18
CA LYS A 18 13.42 -50.50 1.40
C LYS A 18 13.08 -51.23 0.09
N ALA A 19 13.74 -50.87 -1.00
CA ALA A 19 13.84 -51.72 -2.20
C ALA A 19 14.72 -51.06 -3.27
N SER A 20 16.05 -51.15 -3.12
CA SER A 20 17.01 -51.23 -4.24
C SER A 20 18.43 -51.09 -3.69
N HIS A 21 19.19 -52.19 -3.71
CA HIS A 21 20.64 -52.17 -3.48
C HIS A 21 21.32 -51.31 -4.55
N VAL A 22 21.70 -50.08 -4.22
CA VAL A 22 22.59 -49.26 -5.04
C VAL A 22 23.62 -48.60 -4.13
N SER A 23 24.90 -48.88 -4.42
CA SER A 23 26.07 -48.34 -3.73
C SER A 23 26.28 -46.87 -4.14
N CYS A 24 26.49 -45.98 -3.16
CA CYS A 24 26.89 -44.59 -3.40
C CYS A 24 28.37 -44.54 -3.79
N ASP A 25 28.69 -44.91 -5.02
CA ASP A 25 29.91 -44.50 -5.71
C ASP A 25 29.53 -44.29 -7.18
N SER A 26 29.87 -43.13 -7.74
CA SER A 26 29.61 -42.68 -9.13
C SER A 26 28.20 -42.18 -9.47
N ILE A 27 27.95 -40.88 -9.24
CA ILE A 27 27.07 -40.08 -10.10
C ILE A 27 27.82 -38.79 -10.44
N GLU A 28 28.42 -38.76 -11.63
CA GLU A 28 28.95 -37.55 -12.26
C GLU A 28 27.79 -36.74 -12.88
N PHE A 29 27.89 -35.42 -12.74
CA PHE A 29 27.04 -34.46 -13.45
C PHE A 29 27.37 -34.48 -14.95
N GLY A 30 26.37 -34.69 -15.79
CA GLY A 30 26.48 -34.58 -17.25
C GLY A 30 25.18 -34.10 -17.87
N ILE A 31 25.18 -32.84 -18.33
CA ILE A 31 24.17 -32.25 -19.20
C ILE A 31 24.37 -32.84 -20.61
N TYR A 32 23.35 -33.43 -21.24
CA TYR A 32 23.16 -33.35 -22.69
C TYR A 32 21.72 -33.68 -23.13
N THR A 33 21.22 -32.80 -23.98
CA THR A 33 20.00 -32.84 -24.79
C THR A 33 19.97 -34.00 -25.80
N LYS A 34 18.80 -34.64 -26.01
CA LYS A 34 18.14 -34.92 -27.32
C LYS A 34 17.01 -35.96 -27.21
N VAL A 35 15.84 -35.59 -27.73
CA VAL A 35 14.68 -36.43 -28.17
C VAL A 35 14.97 -36.95 -29.61
N PRO A 36 14.28 -37.92 -30.26
CA PRO A 36 13.42 -39.08 -29.89
C PRO A 36 13.91 -40.42 -30.54
N GLU A 37 13.39 -41.59 -30.13
CA GLU A 37 13.15 -42.79 -31.00
C GLU A 37 12.65 -43.97 -30.17
N ALA A 38 11.33 -44.20 -30.13
CA ALA A 38 10.73 -45.52 -29.90
C ALA A 38 9.22 -45.46 -30.15
N ALA A 39 8.84 -45.22 -31.40
CA ALA A 39 7.52 -45.58 -31.92
C ALA A 39 7.76 -46.52 -33.11
N ALA A 40 7.52 -47.82 -32.91
CA ALA A 40 7.05 -48.78 -33.92
C ALA A 40 7.27 -50.22 -33.45
N ALA A 41 6.24 -50.81 -32.82
CA ALA A 41 5.88 -52.21 -33.06
C ALA A 41 4.44 -52.46 -32.59
N LEU A 42 3.59 -52.79 -33.57
CA LEU A 42 2.36 -53.58 -33.48
C LEU A 42 1.03 -52.82 -33.29
N GLU A 43 0.56 -52.25 -34.40
CA GLU A 43 -0.84 -52.34 -34.81
C GLU A 43 -1.18 -53.79 -35.21
N THR A 44 -2.24 -54.38 -34.65
CA THR A 44 -3.43 -54.84 -35.40
C THR A 44 -4.45 -55.55 -34.50
N ASN A 45 -5.72 -55.33 -34.85
CA ASN A 45 -6.97 -55.95 -34.39
C ASN A 45 -7.69 -55.44 -33.13
N ASN A 46 -8.54 -54.45 -33.41
CA ASN A 46 -9.93 -54.20 -32.99
C ASN A 46 -10.58 -55.02 -31.87
N ASN A 47 -11.35 -54.23 -31.11
CA ASN A 47 -12.49 -54.54 -30.24
C ASN A 47 -12.18 -55.06 -28.84
N GLY A 48 -12.24 -54.12 -27.88
CA GLY A 48 -12.79 -54.43 -26.57
C GLY A 48 -11.99 -53.95 -25.36
N ILE A 49 -11.62 -52.67 -25.26
CA ILE A 49 -11.32 -52.05 -23.95
C ILE A 49 -11.82 -50.60 -23.96
N LEU A 50 -13.14 -50.46 -23.81
CA LEU A 50 -13.83 -49.24 -23.39
C LEU A 50 -14.69 -49.62 -22.19
N GLN A 51 -14.06 -50.19 -21.15
CA GLN A 51 -14.71 -50.71 -19.94
C GLN A 51 -13.76 -50.77 -18.70
N GLU A 52 -12.68 -49.97 -18.65
CA GLU A 52 -11.79 -49.95 -17.46
C GLU A 52 -11.27 -48.54 -17.08
N ALA A 53 -12.06 -47.49 -17.37
CA ALA A 53 -11.82 -46.13 -16.85
C ALA A 53 -13.02 -45.57 -16.05
N ILE A 54 -14.03 -46.41 -15.75
CA ILE A 54 -15.19 -46.04 -14.92
C ILE A 54 -15.43 -47.20 -13.93
N ALA A 55 -14.56 -47.33 -12.92
CA ALA A 55 -14.73 -48.31 -11.84
C ALA A 55 -14.04 -47.95 -10.51
N VAL A 56 -13.73 -46.67 -10.25
CA VAL A 56 -13.22 -46.21 -8.93
C VAL A 56 -13.90 -44.92 -8.45
N VAL A 57 -15.20 -44.74 -8.75
CA VAL A 57 -16.00 -43.61 -8.21
C VAL A 57 -17.32 -44.10 -7.58
N SER A 58 -17.42 -45.36 -7.17
CA SER A 58 -18.68 -45.88 -6.62
C SER A 58 -18.50 -46.90 -5.50
N ASP A 59 -17.75 -46.55 -4.45
CA ASP A 59 -17.82 -47.38 -3.21
C ASP A 59 -17.45 -46.68 -1.89
N VAL A 60 -17.73 -45.37 -1.75
CA VAL A 60 -17.74 -44.71 -0.41
C VAL A 60 -18.89 -43.71 -0.29
N VAL A 61 -20.11 -44.14 -0.61
CA VAL A 61 -21.34 -43.48 -0.13
C VAL A 61 -22.29 -44.55 0.38
N SER A 62 -22.03 -45.03 1.60
CA SER A 62 -23.11 -45.43 2.51
C SER A 62 -22.60 -45.38 3.95
N SER A 63 -23.41 -44.79 4.83
CA SER A 63 -23.19 -44.55 6.27
C SER A 63 -22.29 -43.36 6.64
N GLU A 64 -22.88 -42.18 6.79
CA GLU A 64 -23.17 -41.57 8.11
C GLU A 64 -23.52 -40.08 7.94
N THR A 65 -24.77 -39.77 8.25
CA THR A 65 -25.31 -38.42 8.42
C THR A 65 -24.75 -37.76 9.68
N SER A 66 -24.05 -36.63 9.56
CA SER A 66 -23.99 -35.57 10.58
C SER A 66 -23.09 -34.40 10.15
N ASN A 67 -23.70 -33.25 9.87
CA ASN A 67 -23.16 -31.88 9.98
C ASN A 67 -21.63 -31.69 9.94
N ARG A 68 -21.10 -31.25 8.80
CA ARG A 68 -19.89 -30.39 8.73
C ARG A 68 -19.79 -29.68 7.38
N THR A 69 -19.83 -28.35 7.42
CA THR A 69 -19.37 -27.46 6.37
C THR A 69 -17.84 -27.42 6.43
N ASP A 70 -17.18 -28.25 5.65
CA ASP A 70 -15.74 -28.19 5.43
C ASP A 70 -15.50 -27.63 4.02
N PHE A 71 -15.20 -26.32 3.94
CA PHE A 71 -14.51 -25.76 2.78
C PHE A 71 -13.06 -26.26 2.86
N GLU A 72 -12.62 -27.04 1.87
CA GLU A 72 -11.23 -27.46 1.76
C GLU A 72 -10.30 -26.24 1.76
N ILE A 73 -9.41 -26.23 2.75
CA ILE A 73 -8.37 -25.24 2.95
C ILE A 73 -7.41 -25.32 1.76
N ALA A 74 -7.38 -24.25 0.97
CA ALA A 74 -6.53 -24.17 -0.20
C ALA A 74 -5.05 -24.04 0.25
N SER A 75 -4.20 -25.00 -0.15
CA SER A 75 -2.75 -25.01 0.14
C SER A 75 -2.00 -24.00 -0.77
N PRO A 76 -0.69 -23.73 -0.59
CA PRO A 76 0.08 -22.81 -1.45
C PRO A 76 0.07 -23.15 -2.96
N LEU A 77 -0.23 -24.39 -3.31
CA LEU A 77 -0.50 -24.81 -4.68
C LEU A 77 -1.73 -24.11 -5.28
N SER A 78 -2.65 -23.62 -4.45
CA SER A 78 -3.89 -22.96 -4.87
C SER A 78 -3.71 -21.52 -5.34
N GLN A 79 -2.76 -20.74 -4.81
CA GLN A 79 -2.49 -19.38 -5.32
C GLN A 79 -1.81 -19.44 -6.68
N GLN A 80 -0.85 -20.35 -6.84
CA GLN A 80 -0.18 -20.58 -8.12
C GLN A 80 -1.11 -21.23 -9.13
N ALA A 81 -2.00 -22.14 -8.70
CA ALA A 81 -3.03 -22.75 -9.55
C ALA A 81 -4.16 -21.77 -9.88
N ALA A 82 -4.60 -20.90 -8.96
CA ALA A 82 -5.58 -19.85 -9.23
C ALA A 82 -5.01 -18.82 -10.21
N ARG A 83 -3.73 -18.45 -10.05
CA ARG A 83 -3.02 -17.60 -11.00
C ARG A 83 -2.86 -18.27 -12.36
N LYS A 84 -2.51 -19.57 -12.39
CA LYS A 84 -2.43 -20.38 -13.62
C LYS A 84 -3.80 -20.52 -14.32
N TYR A 85 -4.87 -20.71 -13.55
CA TYR A 85 -6.24 -20.82 -14.07
C TYR A 85 -6.76 -19.48 -14.62
N LEU A 86 -6.45 -18.36 -13.96
CA LEU A 86 -6.73 -17.01 -14.46
C LEU A 86 -5.91 -16.63 -15.71
N LEU A 87 -4.86 -17.38 -16.04
CA LEU A 87 -4.03 -17.17 -17.24
C LEU A 87 -4.58 -17.90 -18.48
N GLU A 88 -5.45 -18.90 -18.32
CA GLU A 88 -6.04 -19.65 -19.45
C GLU A 88 -7.19 -18.88 -20.15
N THR A 89 -7.73 -17.85 -19.48
CA THR A 89 -8.54 -16.78 -20.11
C THR A 89 -8.17 -15.45 -19.46
N VAL A 90 -7.51 -14.56 -20.22
CA VAL A 90 -6.95 -13.29 -19.70
C VAL A 90 -7.97 -12.49 -18.88
N TYR A 91 -9.22 -12.45 -19.37
CA TYR A 91 -10.33 -11.79 -18.72
C TYR A 91 -11.64 -12.52 -18.99
N GLU A 92 -12.45 -12.71 -17.95
CA GLU A 92 -13.84 -13.17 -18.07
C GLU A 92 -14.81 -11.99 -17.90
N GLU A 93 -16.05 -12.10 -18.41
CA GLU A 93 -17.07 -11.04 -18.24
C GLU A 93 -17.31 -10.69 -16.75
N LYS A 94 -17.24 -11.71 -15.89
CA LYS A 94 -17.34 -11.59 -14.43
C LYS A 94 -16.19 -10.82 -13.77
N ASP A 95 -15.09 -10.55 -14.47
CA ASP A 95 -13.95 -9.84 -13.91
C ASP A 95 -14.16 -8.32 -13.84
N PHE A 96 -15.09 -7.77 -14.63
CA PHE A 96 -15.27 -6.31 -14.77
C PHE A 96 -16.39 -5.72 -13.92
N VAL A 97 -17.11 -6.57 -13.20
CA VAL A 97 -18.15 -6.15 -12.28
C VAL A 97 -18.07 -7.07 -11.08
N ASN A 98 -17.81 -6.52 -9.91
CA ASN A 98 -17.83 -7.30 -8.69
C ASN A 98 -19.28 -7.63 -8.25
N GLN A 99 -19.43 -8.34 -7.13
CA GLN A 99 -20.75 -8.81 -6.69
C GLN A 99 -21.69 -7.68 -6.27
N ASP A 100 -21.14 -6.50 -5.98
CA ASP A 100 -21.88 -5.29 -5.59
C ASP A 100 -22.22 -4.40 -6.81
N GLY A 101 -21.92 -4.87 -8.03
CA GLY A 101 -22.14 -4.08 -9.25
C GLY A 101 -21.09 -2.99 -9.48
N GLN A 102 -19.99 -2.99 -8.72
CA GLN A 102 -18.91 -2.02 -8.88
C GLN A 102 -17.92 -2.46 -9.95
N VAL A 103 -17.54 -1.52 -10.81
CA VAL A 103 -16.59 -1.71 -11.90
C VAL A 103 -15.20 -1.25 -11.45
N PRO A 104 -14.12 -2.00 -11.75
CA PRO A 104 -12.78 -1.53 -11.47
C PRO A 104 -12.50 -0.17 -12.15
N PRO A 105 -11.72 0.74 -11.54
CA PRO A 105 -11.48 2.06 -12.10
C PRO A 105 -10.92 2.01 -13.52
N TYR A 106 -11.46 2.87 -14.39
CA TYR A 106 -11.14 3.00 -15.81
C TYR A 106 -11.72 1.93 -16.75
N TRP A 107 -12.56 1.02 -16.26
CA TRP A 107 -13.22 -0.02 -17.07
C TRP A 107 -14.70 0.25 -17.33
N GLU A 108 -15.22 1.46 -17.03
CA GLU A 108 -16.65 1.77 -16.97
C GLU A 108 -17.42 1.78 -18.32
N HIS A 109 -16.74 1.85 -19.47
CA HIS A 109 -17.37 2.06 -20.78
C HIS A 109 -17.61 0.78 -21.62
N ARG A 110 -17.60 -0.42 -21.02
CA ARG A 110 -17.81 -1.69 -21.75
C ARG A 110 -19.29 -2.00 -22.05
N ASN A 111 -20.05 -1.07 -22.65
CA ASN A 111 -21.29 -1.48 -23.33
C ASN A 111 -20.93 -2.11 -24.68
N VAL A 112 -20.76 -3.44 -24.68
CA VAL A 112 -20.41 -4.27 -25.84
C VAL A 112 -21.61 -4.44 -26.78
N SER A 113 -22.06 -3.36 -27.40
CA SER A 113 -23.03 -3.46 -28.51
C SER A 113 -22.52 -2.93 -29.84
N ASN A 114 -21.41 -2.18 -29.88
CA ASN A 114 -20.78 -1.71 -31.12
C ASN A 114 -19.25 -1.88 -31.04
N GLU A 115 -18.71 -2.69 -31.94
CA GLU A 115 -17.30 -3.13 -32.01
C GLU A 115 -16.27 -2.05 -32.41
N THR A 116 -16.57 -0.75 -32.32
CA THR A 116 -15.72 0.29 -32.91
C THR A 116 -14.98 1.21 -31.93
N GLU A 117 -15.02 0.96 -30.62
CA GLU A 117 -14.41 1.92 -29.67
C GLU A 117 -13.20 1.35 -28.91
N ILE A 118 -12.06 2.01 -29.15
CA ILE A 118 -10.71 1.84 -28.57
C ILE A 118 -10.67 2.10 -27.03
N HIS A 119 -11.83 2.31 -26.38
CA HIS A 119 -11.97 2.64 -24.96
C HIS A 119 -11.83 1.45 -23.97
N THR A 120 -11.31 0.31 -24.42
CA THR A 120 -11.43 -0.97 -23.70
C THR A 120 -10.21 -1.37 -22.87
N MET A 121 -9.19 -0.52 -22.73
CA MET A 121 -7.86 -0.90 -22.22
C MET A 121 -7.58 -0.49 -20.76
N GLY A 122 -8.63 -0.11 -20.02
CA GLY A 122 -8.55 0.16 -18.58
C GLY A 122 -7.55 1.29 -18.24
N PRO A 123 -6.56 1.03 -17.37
CA PRO A 123 -5.58 2.05 -16.97
C PRO A 123 -4.45 2.32 -17.97
N CYS A 124 -4.38 1.64 -19.11
CA CYS A 124 -3.17 1.66 -19.93
C CYS A 124 -3.29 2.53 -21.20
N TYR A 125 -2.24 3.29 -21.47
CA TYR A 125 -2.02 4.06 -22.69
C TYR A 125 -1.39 3.14 -23.73
N MET A 126 -2.09 2.86 -24.84
CA MET A 126 -1.58 1.94 -25.86
C MET A 126 -0.70 2.66 -26.89
N PRO A 127 0.30 1.96 -27.47
CA PRO A 127 0.99 2.42 -28.67
C PRO A 127 0.02 2.55 -29.86
N ASN A 128 0.22 3.57 -30.69
CA ASN A 128 -0.62 3.86 -31.86
C ASN A 128 -0.70 2.72 -32.90
N GLU A 129 0.21 1.75 -32.85
CA GLU A 129 0.30 0.63 -33.80
C GLU A 129 -0.46 -0.64 -33.34
N ILE A 130 -0.91 -0.70 -32.08
CA ILE A 130 -1.59 -1.87 -31.53
C ILE A 130 -3.12 -1.64 -31.53
N THR A 131 -3.83 -2.35 -32.41
CA THR A 131 -5.29 -2.40 -32.41
C THR A 131 -5.84 -3.31 -31.30
N ALA A 132 -7.14 -3.17 -30.99
CA ALA A 132 -7.85 -4.03 -30.06
C ALA A 132 -7.76 -5.54 -30.38
N GLU A 133 -7.43 -5.89 -31.63
CA GLU A 133 -7.30 -7.28 -32.08
C GLU A 133 -5.85 -7.79 -31.91
N ASN A 134 -4.86 -6.93 -32.15
CA ASN A 134 -3.44 -7.29 -32.05
C ASN A 134 -2.96 -7.49 -30.60
N TRP A 135 -3.52 -6.77 -29.61
CA TRP A 135 -3.13 -6.99 -28.21
C TRP A 135 -3.62 -8.33 -27.67
N ARG A 136 -4.83 -8.78 -28.03
CA ARG A 136 -5.33 -10.11 -27.62
C ARG A 136 -4.41 -11.21 -28.13
N GLN A 137 -3.96 -11.08 -29.37
CA GLN A 137 -2.98 -12.00 -29.97
C GLN A 137 -1.62 -11.91 -29.29
N LEU A 138 -1.13 -10.71 -28.92
CA LEU A 138 0.09 -10.54 -28.12
C LEU A 138 0.01 -11.25 -26.77
N ILE A 139 -1.16 -11.28 -26.12
CA ILE A 139 -1.32 -12.01 -24.87
C ILE A 139 -1.28 -13.53 -25.10
N LEU A 140 -2.02 -14.00 -26.11
CA LEU A 140 -2.02 -15.43 -26.47
C LEU A 140 -0.64 -15.92 -26.92
N GLN A 141 0.21 -15.05 -27.46
CA GLN A 141 1.56 -15.37 -27.93
C GLN A 141 2.63 -15.25 -26.83
N ASN A 142 2.38 -14.50 -25.75
CA ASN A 142 3.29 -14.39 -24.62
C ASN A 142 3.12 -15.57 -23.63
N GLU A 143 3.30 -16.80 -24.12
CA GLU A 143 3.33 -18.06 -23.34
C GLU A 143 4.49 -18.15 -22.32
N HIS A 144 5.31 -17.10 -22.20
CA HIS A 144 6.44 -17.06 -21.27
C HIS A 144 6.24 -15.99 -20.23
N HIS A 145 5.93 -16.38 -19.00
CA HIS A 145 6.16 -15.51 -17.85
C HIS A 145 6.65 -16.33 -16.66
N ASP A 146 7.97 -16.32 -16.47
CA ASP A 146 8.52 -16.29 -15.10
C ASP A 146 7.79 -15.19 -14.31
N ASP A 147 7.71 -15.32 -12.98
CA ASP A 147 7.04 -14.38 -12.05
C ASP A 147 7.57 -12.92 -12.05
N LYS A 148 8.28 -12.49 -13.09
CA LYS A 148 8.93 -11.19 -13.23
C LYS A 148 8.14 -10.29 -14.17
N PHE A 149 7.62 -9.20 -13.63
CA PHE A 149 7.04 -8.08 -14.39
C PHE A 149 8.12 -7.05 -14.69
N GLU A 150 8.12 -6.47 -15.90
CA GLU A 150 9.06 -5.41 -16.29
C GLU A 150 8.47 -4.02 -16.08
N TYR A 151 9.36 -3.05 -15.84
CA TYR A 151 9.03 -1.63 -15.68
C TYR A 151 9.83 -0.82 -16.70
N SER A 152 9.27 0.30 -17.14
CA SER A 152 10.00 1.21 -18.03
C SER A 152 11.08 1.95 -17.23
N ASP A 153 12.32 1.93 -17.72
CA ASP A 153 13.40 2.73 -17.15
C ASP A 153 13.43 4.11 -17.83
N VAL A 154 12.88 5.11 -17.14
CA VAL A 154 12.85 6.51 -17.58
C VAL A 154 13.81 7.33 -16.73
N ASN A 155 14.71 8.09 -17.36
CA ASN A 155 15.62 8.99 -16.67
C ASN A 155 14.86 10.22 -16.15
N PRO A 156 14.84 10.50 -14.83
CA PRO A 156 14.11 11.64 -14.26
C PRO A 156 14.56 13.02 -14.77
N LEU A 157 15.82 13.15 -15.20
CA LEU A 157 16.43 14.45 -15.53
C LEU A 157 16.46 14.77 -17.03
N TYR A 158 15.92 13.90 -17.88
CA TYR A 158 15.97 14.06 -19.33
C TYR A 158 14.56 14.24 -19.89
N GLN A 159 14.20 15.48 -20.23
CA GLN A 159 13.02 15.76 -21.04
C GLN A 159 13.38 15.44 -22.50
N ASP A 160 12.92 14.30 -22.99
CA ASP A 160 13.03 14.00 -24.43
C ASP A 160 11.93 14.76 -25.19
N ALA A 161 12.11 14.96 -26.49
CA ALA A 161 11.08 15.49 -27.39
C ALA A 161 9.77 14.66 -27.35
N ASN A 162 9.83 13.42 -26.82
CA ASN A 162 8.73 12.46 -26.69
C ASN A 162 8.18 12.31 -25.25
N ASP A 163 8.39 13.27 -24.35
CA ASP A 163 7.89 13.18 -22.96
C ASP A 163 6.35 13.16 -22.85
N ASN A 164 5.65 13.63 -23.89
CA ASN A 164 4.21 13.54 -24.00
C ASN A 164 3.71 12.18 -24.52
N ASP A 165 4.60 11.34 -25.04
CA ASP A 165 4.26 9.98 -25.45
C ASP A 165 4.27 9.04 -24.24
N LEU A 166 3.05 8.69 -23.81
CA LEU A 166 2.79 7.77 -22.71
C LEU A 166 2.49 6.35 -23.20
N SER A 167 2.69 6.07 -24.49
CA SER A 167 2.46 4.74 -25.07
C SER A 167 3.15 3.64 -24.25
N ASN A 168 2.44 2.53 -24.08
CA ASN A 168 2.86 1.36 -23.30
C ASN A 168 2.99 1.60 -21.78
N MET A 169 2.45 2.69 -21.23
CA MET A 169 2.41 2.95 -19.79
C MET A 169 1.03 2.69 -19.21
N CYS A 170 0.96 2.36 -17.91
CA CYS A 170 -0.31 2.30 -17.18
C CYS A 170 -0.34 3.32 -16.05
N ARG A 171 -1.50 3.93 -15.81
CA ARG A 171 -1.74 4.80 -14.65
C ARG A 171 -2.27 4.01 -13.45
N PRO A 172 -2.04 4.48 -12.22
CA PRO A 172 -2.60 3.82 -11.05
C PRO A 172 -4.13 3.91 -11.07
N SER A 173 -4.79 2.80 -10.75
CA SER A 173 -6.23 2.74 -10.50
C SER A 173 -6.56 3.10 -9.05
N PHE A 174 -5.60 2.96 -8.14
CA PHE A 174 -5.74 3.38 -6.76
C PHE A 174 -4.47 4.07 -6.22
N VAL A 175 -4.67 4.96 -5.24
CA VAL A 175 -3.58 5.61 -4.49
C VAL A 175 -3.92 5.59 -3.00
N ILE A 176 -3.06 4.95 -2.18
CA ILE A 176 -3.16 5.02 -0.72
C ILE A 176 -2.39 6.26 -0.23
N ILE A 177 -3.12 7.33 0.04
CA ILE A 177 -2.55 8.66 0.30
C ILE A 177 -1.99 8.83 1.71
N GLY A 178 -2.32 7.94 2.65
CA GLY A 178 -1.91 8.12 4.04
C GLY A 178 -2.84 7.47 5.06
N ALA A 179 -2.69 7.80 6.34
CA ALA A 179 -1.63 8.65 6.88
C ALA A 179 -0.32 7.86 7.17
N GLY A 180 0.79 8.55 7.43
CA GLY A 180 1.98 7.90 7.97
C GLY A 180 1.66 7.15 9.28
N LYS A 181 2.31 6.00 9.51
CA LYS A 181 2.20 5.22 10.77
C LYS A 181 0.81 4.61 11.06
N THR A 182 -0.07 4.52 10.07
CA THR A 182 -1.41 3.90 10.20
C THR A 182 -1.55 2.53 9.52
N GLY A 183 -0.46 1.96 8.98
CA GLY A 183 -0.48 0.62 8.37
C GLY A 183 -0.56 0.59 6.83
N THR A 184 -0.26 1.69 6.14
CA THR A 184 -0.28 1.77 4.66
C THR A 184 0.61 0.75 3.95
N SER A 185 1.70 0.30 4.58
CA SER A 185 2.53 -0.79 4.03
C SER A 185 1.79 -2.12 4.04
N SER A 186 1.13 -2.47 5.15
CA SER A 186 0.37 -3.71 5.26
C SER A 186 -0.79 -3.72 4.28
N LEU A 187 -1.61 -2.67 4.24
CA LEU A 187 -2.74 -2.60 3.31
C LEU A 187 -2.30 -2.74 1.85
N TYR A 188 -1.25 -2.02 1.43
CA TYR A 188 -0.71 -2.12 0.08
C TYR A 188 -0.29 -3.55 -0.26
N GLN A 189 0.46 -4.20 0.62
CA GLN A 189 0.96 -5.56 0.39
C GLN A 189 -0.18 -6.59 0.34
N TYR A 190 -1.24 -6.41 1.14
CA TYR A 190 -2.41 -7.27 1.07
C TYR A 190 -3.17 -7.09 -0.25
N LEU A 191 -3.35 -5.85 -0.72
CA LEU A 191 -4.02 -5.57 -2.00
C LEU A 191 -3.25 -6.14 -3.20
N VAL A 192 -1.93 -5.97 -3.26
CA VAL A 192 -1.12 -6.58 -4.34
C VAL A 192 -0.98 -8.10 -4.22
N GLY A 193 -1.47 -8.69 -3.11
CA GLY A 193 -1.65 -10.13 -2.98
C GLY A 193 -2.86 -10.67 -3.75
N HIS A 194 -3.75 -9.79 -4.22
CA HIS A 194 -4.87 -10.17 -5.08
C HIS A 194 -4.35 -10.51 -6.50
N PRO A 195 -4.79 -11.62 -7.12
CA PRO A 195 -4.23 -12.10 -8.40
C PRO A 195 -4.49 -11.18 -9.60
N LYS A 196 -5.40 -10.20 -9.45
CA LYS A 196 -5.76 -9.19 -10.47
C LYS A 196 -5.14 -7.81 -10.20
N VAL A 197 -4.19 -7.72 -9.28
CA VAL A 197 -3.52 -6.46 -8.90
C VAL A 197 -2.02 -6.61 -9.09
N LEU A 198 -1.41 -5.74 -9.90
CA LEU A 198 0.05 -5.70 -10.04
C LEU A 198 0.67 -4.60 -9.17
N PRO A 199 1.83 -4.85 -8.54
CA PRO A 199 2.52 -3.85 -7.73
C PRO A 199 3.16 -2.78 -8.62
N ALA A 200 3.29 -1.56 -8.08
CA ALA A 200 4.25 -0.58 -8.58
C ALA A 200 5.71 -1.02 -8.28
N LYS A 201 6.66 -0.51 -9.06
CA LYS A 201 8.12 -0.72 -8.90
C LYS A 201 8.56 -0.46 -7.47
N ASN A 202 8.06 0.63 -6.90
CA ASN A 202 8.15 0.93 -5.48
C ASN A 202 6.76 1.23 -4.95
N LYS A 203 6.44 0.68 -3.78
CA LYS A 203 5.21 1.00 -3.04
C LYS A 203 4.98 2.50 -2.89
N GLN A 204 6.03 3.27 -2.57
CA GLN A 204 5.95 4.72 -2.39
C GLN A 204 6.67 5.36 -3.56
N VAL A 205 5.93 5.88 -4.55
CA VAL A 205 6.54 6.62 -5.65
C VAL A 205 6.85 8.05 -5.22
N ASP A 206 6.06 8.57 -4.28
CA ASP A 206 6.19 9.92 -3.67
C ASP A 206 6.28 11.06 -4.69
N TYR A 207 5.73 10.82 -5.89
CA TYR A 207 5.76 11.72 -7.03
C TYR A 207 5.26 13.12 -6.69
N TYR A 208 4.02 13.22 -6.21
CA TYR A 208 3.40 14.52 -5.96
C TYR A 208 4.05 15.29 -4.79
N ARG A 209 4.87 14.64 -3.97
CA ARG A 209 5.51 15.26 -2.80
C ARG A 209 6.97 15.64 -3.02
N TYR A 210 7.77 14.72 -3.54
CA TYR A 210 9.23 14.88 -3.64
C TYR A 210 9.76 14.89 -5.07
N HIS A 211 8.93 14.53 -6.05
CA HIS A 211 9.34 14.38 -7.45
C HIS A 211 8.38 15.06 -8.42
N SER A 212 7.67 16.09 -7.97
CA SER A 212 6.62 16.77 -8.75
C SER A 212 7.20 17.56 -9.93
N GLU A 213 8.49 17.84 -9.91
CA GLU A 213 9.27 18.40 -11.00
C GLU A 213 9.48 17.40 -12.15
N ASN A 214 9.41 16.10 -11.88
CA ASN A 214 9.54 15.07 -12.91
C ASN A 214 8.28 14.99 -13.78
N THR A 215 8.44 14.50 -15.00
CA THR A 215 7.34 14.41 -15.96
C THR A 215 6.36 13.29 -15.62
N MET A 216 5.14 13.35 -16.16
CA MET A 216 4.16 12.28 -15.98
C MET A 216 4.66 10.95 -16.53
N LYS A 217 5.45 10.98 -17.61
CA LYS A 217 6.11 9.79 -18.16
C LYS A 217 6.99 9.08 -17.13
N TRP A 218 7.78 9.83 -16.37
CA TRP A 218 8.57 9.29 -15.26
C TRP A 218 7.68 8.71 -14.16
N TYR A 219 6.60 9.40 -13.78
CA TYR A 219 5.67 8.87 -12.79
C TYR A 219 5.08 7.53 -13.23
N LEU A 220 4.55 7.48 -14.45
CA LEU A 220 3.87 6.30 -14.99
C LEU A 220 4.83 5.13 -15.25
N SER A 221 6.13 5.39 -15.43
CA SER A 221 7.15 4.35 -15.57
C SER A 221 7.37 3.54 -14.28
N ASN A 222 6.83 3.98 -13.13
CA ASN A 222 6.85 3.23 -11.89
C ASN A 222 5.76 2.15 -11.82
N PHE A 223 4.88 2.05 -12.81
CA PHE A 223 3.85 1.02 -12.90
C PHE A 223 4.20 0.01 -14.03
N PRO A 224 3.60 -1.18 -14.02
CA PRO A 224 3.81 -2.16 -15.08
C PRO A 224 3.51 -1.59 -16.46
N ARG A 225 4.27 -2.04 -17.47
CA ARG A 225 3.98 -1.69 -18.86
C ARG A 225 2.64 -2.26 -19.29
N ALA A 226 2.01 -1.62 -20.27
CA ALA A 226 0.70 -2.05 -20.78
C ALA A 226 0.71 -3.52 -21.22
N GLN A 227 1.78 -3.97 -21.88
CA GLN A 227 1.89 -5.37 -22.30
C GLN A 227 1.87 -6.36 -21.14
N ASP A 228 2.68 -6.11 -20.09
CA ASP A 228 2.77 -6.99 -18.90
C ASP A 228 1.49 -6.93 -18.06
N PHE A 229 0.90 -5.75 -17.97
CA PHE A 229 -0.38 -5.53 -17.29
C PHE A 229 -1.50 -6.34 -17.94
N LEU A 230 -1.67 -6.20 -19.25
CA LEU A 230 -2.75 -6.86 -19.98
C LEU A 230 -2.51 -8.37 -20.08
N SER A 231 -1.28 -8.83 -20.34
CA SER A 231 -0.99 -10.27 -20.48
C SER A 231 -1.17 -11.06 -19.19
N SER A 232 -0.97 -10.42 -18.03
CA SER A 232 -1.20 -11.04 -16.73
C SER A 232 -2.68 -11.14 -16.34
N GLY A 233 -3.59 -10.55 -17.13
CA GLY A 233 -5.01 -10.45 -16.79
C GLY A 233 -5.30 -9.51 -15.62
N ALA A 234 -4.40 -8.57 -15.32
CA ALA A 234 -4.56 -7.62 -14.23
C ALA A 234 -5.68 -6.62 -14.51
N LEU A 235 -6.39 -6.22 -13.46
CA LEU A 235 -7.44 -5.18 -13.53
C LEU A 235 -6.94 -3.83 -13.03
N MET A 236 -5.89 -3.83 -12.20
CA MET A 236 -5.34 -2.60 -11.65
C MET A 236 -3.90 -2.70 -11.17
N THR A 237 -3.30 -1.53 -11.03
CA THR A 237 -2.05 -1.28 -10.31
C THR A 237 -2.23 0.00 -9.48
N GLY A 238 -1.35 0.27 -8.55
CA GLY A 238 -1.48 1.43 -7.67
C GLY A 238 -0.26 1.65 -6.79
N GLU A 239 -0.30 2.72 -6.01
CA GLU A 239 0.78 3.11 -5.09
C GLU A 239 0.26 3.44 -3.69
N ALA A 240 1.18 3.61 -2.74
CA ALA A 240 0.89 3.92 -1.35
C ALA A 240 1.91 4.88 -0.73
N SER A 241 1.73 6.17 -1.03
CA SER A 241 2.55 7.29 -0.57
C SER A 241 1.87 8.09 0.56
N PRO A 242 2.13 7.75 1.84
CA PRO A 242 1.48 8.35 3.00
C PRO A 242 1.81 9.83 3.22
N GLY A 243 2.80 10.34 2.48
CA GLY A 243 3.16 11.75 2.45
C GLY A 243 2.18 12.60 1.62
N TYR A 244 1.18 12.02 0.95
CA TYR A 244 0.22 12.78 0.15
C TYR A 244 -0.90 13.39 0.99
N GLN A 245 -1.48 12.61 1.90
CA GLN A 245 -2.65 13.02 2.68
C GLN A 245 -2.49 14.38 3.35
N PRO A 246 -1.37 14.71 4.04
CA PRO A 246 -1.29 15.94 4.83
C PRO A 246 -1.32 17.26 4.05
N TYR A 247 -1.08 17.26 2.73
CA TYR A 247 -0.82 18.49 1.97
C TYR A 247 -1.92 18.78 0.94
N PRO A 248 -2.71 19.85 1.11
CA PRO A 248 -3.80 20.18 0.20
C PRO A 248 -3.39 20.37 -1.28
N LYS A 249 -2.22 20.96 -1.53
CA LYS A 249 -1.70 21.12 -2.91
C LYS A 249 -1.51 19.79 -3.64
N ILE A 250 -1.23 18.70 -2.92
CA ILE A 250 -1.10 17.37 -3.52
C ILE A 250 -2.44 16.84 -3.99
N ALA A 251 -3.52 17.07 -3.22
CA ALA A 251 -4.87 16.72 -3.62
C ALA A 251 -5.23 17.40 -4.95
N HIS A 252 -4.93 18.70 -5.10
CA HIS A 252 -5.13 19.40 -6.37
C HIS A 252 -4.25 18.85 -7.50
N MET A 253 -2.95 18.68 -7.25
CA MET A 253 -1.99 18.25 -8.27
C MET A 253 -2.30 16.86 -8.84
N LEU A 254 -2.74 15.92 -7.99
CA LEU A 254 -3.13 14.58 -8.42
C LEU A 254 -4.27 14.64 -9.44
N GLY A 255 -5.32 15.38 -9.13
CA GLY A 255 -6.51 15.50 -9.97
C GLY A 255 -6.19 16.25 -11.26
N HIS A 256 -5.53 17.39 -11.14
CA HIS A 256 -5.16 18.22 -12.28
C HIS A 256 -4.26 17.48 -13.27
N ARG A 257 -3.20 16.80 -12.81
CA ARG A 257 -2.29 16.08 -13.72
C ARG A 257 -2.94 14.84 -14.32
N MET A 258 -3.72 14.06 -13.56
CA MET A 258 -4.39 12.87 -14.12
C MET A 258 -5.43 13.24 -15.19
N GLN A 259 -6.09 14.39 -15.05
CA GLN A 259 -7.10 14.84 -16.00
C GLN A 259 -6.50 15.54 -17.23
N THR A 260 -5.46 16.36 -17.07
CA THR A 260 -4.83 17.08 -18.19
C THR A 260 -4.21 16.13 -19.22
N PHE A 261 -3.52 15.07 -18.77
CA PHE A 261 -2.91 14.11 -19.68
C PHE A 261 -3.94 13.18 -20.36
N ALA A 262 -5.14 13.03 -19.81
CA ALA A 262 -6.24 12.36 -20.50
C ALA A 262 -6.77 13.17 -21.71
N ASN A 263 -6.37 14.44 -21.89
CA ASN A 263 -6.80 15.29 -22.99
C ASN A 263 -5.82 15.32 -24.18
N SER A 264 -4.70 14.59 -24.15
CA SER A 264 -3.62 14.64 -25.16
C SER A 264 -3.92 13.95 -26.51
N GLY A 265 -5.18 13.60 -26.78
CA GLY A 265 -5.61 12.95 -28.02
C GLY A 265 -5.77 11.43 -27.92
N GLN A 266 -5.37 10.81 -26.81
CA GLN A 266 -5.74 9.44 -26.48
C GLN A 266 -7.06 9.42 -25.70
N HIS A 267 -7.99 8.60 -26.18
CA HIS A 267 -9.38 8.51 -25.76
C HIS A 267 -9.55 7.77 -24.40
N LEU A 268 -9.07 8.36 -23.30
CA LEU A 268 -9.13 7.77 -21.96
C LEU A 268 -10.20 8.40 -21.05
N PRO A 269 -10.74 7.64 -20.07
CA PRO A 269 -11.63 8.18 -19.06
C PRO A 269 -10.96 9.33 -18.29
N LYS A 270 -11.66 10.48 -18.22
CA LYS A 270 -11.24 11.68 -17.45
C LYS A 270 -11.57 11.50 -15.97
N ARG A 271 -11.00 10.48 -15.35
CA ARG A 271 -11.18 10.18 -13.93
C ARG A 271 -9.84 10.06 -13.22
N SER A 272 -9.86 10.32 -11.93
CA SER A 272 -8.73 10.10 -11.03
C SER A 272 -8.75 8.66 -10.50
N PRO A 273 -7.62 8.15 -9.95
CA PRO A 273 -7.62 6.89 -9.22
C PRO A 273 -8.57 6.94 -8.03
N ARG A 274 -9.04 5.77 -7.58
CA ARG A 274 -9.69 5.64 -6.27
C ARG A 274 -8.67 5.99 -5.16
N ILE A 275 -9.09 6.78 -4.20
CA ILE A 275 -8.25 7.31 -3.13
C ILE A 275 -8.55 6.55 -1.85
N ILE A 276 -7.50 6.03 -1.21
CA ILE A 276 -7.63 5.30 0.05
C ILE A 276 -6.85 6.04 1.14
N SER A 277 -7.53 6.36 2.23
CA SER A 277 -6.92 6.87 3.45
C SER A 277 -7.04 5.83 4.56
N ILE A 278 -6.08 5.79 5.47
CA ILE A 278 -6.04 4.93 6.64
C ILE A 278 -5.80 5.82 7.86
N GLY A 279 -6.74 5.79 8.81
CA GLY A 279 -6.61 6.39 10.13
C GLY A 279 -6.24 5.35 11.20
N ARG A 280 -5.70 5.80 12.32
CA ARG A 280 -5.46 5.01 13.54
C ARG A 280 -5.83 5.90 14.72
N ASN A 281 -6.12 5.33 15.89
CA ASN A 281 -6.28 6.13 17.12
C ASN A 281 -5.21 7.26 17.17
N PRO A 282 -5.62 8.54 17.21
CA PRO A 282 -4.70 9.66 17.02
C PRO A 282 -3.52 9.66 18.00
N LEU A 283 -3.75 9.28 19.26
CA LEU A 283 -2.71 9.22 20.28
C LEU A 283 -1.70 8.12 19.96
N GLU A 284 -2.18 6.92 19.59
CA GLU A 284 -1.30 5.83 19.19
C GLU A 284 -0.49 6.15 17.92
N ARG A 285 -1.11 6.82 16.94
CA ARG A 285 -0.42 7.27 15.73
C ARG A 285 0.66 8.29 16.05
N SER A 286 0.35 9.25 16.93
CA SER A 286 1.30 10.27 17.41
C SER A 286 2.49 9.62 18.09
N TYR A 287 2.26 8.65 18.98
CA TYR A 287 3.32 7.91 19.66
C TYR A 287 4.16 7.06 18.69
N SER A 288 3.52 6.41 17.71
CA SER A 288 4.22 5.67 16.66
C SER A 288 5.07 6.60 15.77
N SER A 289 4.61 7.82 15.52
CA SER A 289 5.34 8.86 14.80
C SER A 289 6.55 9.35 15.60
N TYR A 290 6.37 9.62 16.89
CA TYR A 290 7.45 9.99 17.81
C TYR A 290 8.57 8.94 17.81
N ASN A 291 8.21 7.66 18.01
CA ASN A 291 9.20 6.59 18.05
C ASN A 291 9.99 6.48 16.74
N TYR A 292 9.28 6.47 15.61
CA TYR A 292 9.87 6.20 14.31
C TYR A 292 10.65 7.39 13.72
N ASN A 293 10.14 8.61 13.88
CA ASN A 293 10.72 9.79 13.23
C ASN A 293 11.73 10.52 14.12
N TYR A 294 11.63 10.38 15.44
CA TYR A 294 12.43 11.14 16.39
C TYR A 294 13.28 10.25 17.30
N ARG A 295 12.65 9.44 18.16
CA ARG A 295 13.34 8.67 19.20
C ARG A 295 14.35 7.68 18.62
N ASP A 296 13.88 6.71 17.84
CA ASP A 296 14.72 5.59 17.40
C ASP A 296 15.89 6.06 16.49
N PRO A 297 15.69 6.98 15.52
CA PRO A 297 16.79 7.51 14.72
C PRO A 297 17.81 8.30 15.56
N LEU A 298 17.36 9.07 16.57
CA LEU A 298 18.23 9.87 17.41
C LEU A 298 19.05 9.00 18.37
N ILE A 299 18.43 8.00 19.02
CA ILE A 299 19.16 7.02 19.83
C ILE A 299 20.22 6.32 18.99
N LYS A 300 19.87 5.86 17.78
CA LYS A 300 20.83 5.21 16.89
C LYS A 300 22.02 6.12 16.59
N LYS A 301 21.76 7.38 16.23
CA LYS A 301 22.82 8.35 15.94
C LYS A 301 23.73 8.62 17.15
N LEU A 302 23.15 8.83 18.33
CA LEU A 302 23.90 9.11 19.56
C LEU A 302 24.78 7.92 19.96
N ARG A 303 24.26 6.69 19.81
CA ARG A 303 25.04 5.48 20.05
C ARG A 303 26.23 5.37 19.11
N GLU A 304 26.02 5.60 17.81
CA GLU A 304 27.10 5.61 16.81
C GLU A 304 28.15 6.72 17.06
N GLU A 305 27.79 7.81 17.74
CA GLU A 305 28.72 8.88 18.15
C GLU A 305 29.51 8.49 19.41
N ASP A 306 28.84 7.96 20.43
CA ASP A 306 29.47 7.53 21.70
C ASP A 306 30.41 6.33 21.49
N GLU A 307 30.04 5.38 20.62
CA GLU A 307 30.88 4.21 20.27
C GLU A 307 32.24 4.64 19.68
N LYS A 308 32.30 5.77 18.95
CA LYS A 308 33.57 6.30 18.40
C LYS A 308 34.48 6.88 19.48
N LEU A 309 33.93 7.19 20.65
CA LEU A 309 34.63 7.77 21.79
C LEU A 309 34.88 6.74 22.90
N ASP A 310 34.56 5.47 22.67
CA ASP A 310 34.61 4.40 23.68
C ASP A 310 33.74 4.71 24.92
N ILE A 311 32.62 5.38 24.69
CA ILE A 311 31.61 5.71 25.71
C ILE A 311 30.41 4.79 25.50
N TYR A 312 29.81 4.33 26.61
CA TYR A 312 28.59 3.53 26.57
C TYR A 312 27.51 4.13 27.46
N HIS A 313 26.35 4.38 26.84
CA HIS A 313 25.11 4.74 27.52
C HIS A 313 23.99 3.81 27.04
N ASP A 314 23.05 3.47 27.93
CA ASP A 314 21.85 2.75 27.56
C ASP A 314 20.75 3.69 27.02
N ASP A 315 19.68 3.11 26.49
CA ASP A 315 18.56 3.87 25.91
C ASP A 315 17.87 4.75 26.96
N GLU A 316 17.79 4.32 28.22
CA GLU A 316 17.21 5.13 29.30
C GLU A 316 18.03 6.39 29.56
N TRP A 317 19.35 6.29 29.56
CA TRP A 317 20.24 7.42 29.74
C TRP A 317 20.02 8.46 28.64
N TYR A 318 19.97 8.04 27.37
CA TYR A 318 19.68 8.96 26.25
C TYR A 318 18.30 9.61 26.40
N MET A 319 17.28 8.83 26.78
CA MET A 319 15.92 9.31 27.00
C MET A 319 15.83 10.36 28.10
N GLN A 320 16.62 10.21 29.17
CA GLN A 320 16.65 11.16 30.28
C GLN A 320 17.43 12.43 29.92
N HIS A 321 18.60 12.29 29.29
CA HIS A 321 19.58 13.38 29.20
C HIS A 321 19.63 14.08 27.85
N ARG A 322 19.25 13.42 26.75
CA ARG A 322 19.49 13.93 25.38
C ARG A 322 18.24 14.03 24.52
N ILE A 323 17.15 13.36 24.90
CA ILE A 323 15.95 13.23 24.09
C ILE A 323 14.74 13.84 24.82
N PHE A 324 13.91 14.59 24.11
CA PHE A 324 12.63 15.05 24.64
C PHE A 324 11.66 13.89 24.79
N SER A 325 11.00 13.78 25.94
CA SER A 325 10.00 12.73 26.13
C SER A 325 8.77 12.98 25.23
N PHE A 326 8.01 11.92 24.94
CA PHE A 326 6.77 12.06 24.19
C PHE A 326 5.80 13.03 24.88
N GLU A 327 5.71 12.98 26.22
CA GLU A 327 4.93 13.91 27.04
C GLU A 327 5.33 15.38 26.81
N GLN A 328 6.62 15.70 26.90
CA GLN A 328 7.12 17.07 26.69
C GLN A 328 6.73 17.60 25.30
N MET A 329 6.92 16.77 24.26
CA MET A 329 6.60 17.18 22.89
C MET A 329 5.09 17.31 22.65
N VAL A 330 4.27 16.42 23.21
CA VAL A 330 2.80 16.51 23.08
C VAL A 330 2.27 17.78 23.76
N GLN A 331 2.75 18.11 24.96
CA GLN A 331 2.36 19.34 25.66
C GLN A 331 2.66 20.59 24.82
N ALA A 332 3.88 20.67 24.29
CA ALA A 332 4.31 21.83 23.51
C ALA A 332 3.57 21.93 22.16
N GLU A 333 3.31 20.81 21.50
CA GLU A 333 2.54 20.80 20.24
C GLU A 333 1.06 21.17 20.47
N LEU A 334 0.42 20.60 21.51
CA LEU A 334 -0.98 20.92 21.85
C LEU A 334 -1.17 22.40 22.17
N HIS A 335 -0.18 23.06 22.79
CA HIS A 335 -0.24 24.49 23.05
C HIS A 335 -0.38 25.30 21.75
N VAL A 336 0.49 25.03 20.76
CA VAL A 336 0.46 25.71 19.45
C VAL A 336 -0.80 25.36 18.67
N LEU A 337 -1.23 24.11 18.71
CA LEU A 337 -2.43 23.67 18.00
C LEU A 337 -3.71 24.28 18.58
N ARG A 338 -3.82 24.41 19.90
CA ARG A 338 -4.95 25.09 20.55
C ARG A 338 -5.02 26.55 20.15
N GLU A 339 -3.90 27.26 20.18
CA GLU A 339 -3.84 28.65 19.73
C GLU A 339 -4.27 28.77 18.26
N CYS A 340 -3.76 27.89 17.39
CA CYS A 340 -4.06 27.94 15.96
C CYS A 340 -5.52 27.59 15.62
N LEU A 341 -6.04 26.49 16.18
CA LEU A 341 -7.29 25.87 15.76
C LEU A 341 -8.51 26.30 16.59
N LEU A 342 -8.32 26.84 17.79
CA LEU A 342 -9.41 27.38 18.62
C LEU A 342 -9.59 28.89 18.44
N THR A 343 -8.77 29.51 17.59
CA THR A 343 -8.89 30.90 17.15
C THR A 343 -9.04 30.95 15.62
N SER A 344 -9.15 32.14 15.03
CA SER A 344 -9.17 32.33 13.57
C SER A 344 -7.80 32.16 12.91
N LEU A 345 -6.72 32.02 13.68
CA LEU A 345 -5.34 32.07 13.17
C LEU A 345 -5.04 31.01 12.11
N GLY A 346 -5.51 29.77 12.30
CA GLY A 346 -5.32 28.69 11.32
C GLY A 346 -6.08 28.94 10.02
N GLU A 347 -7.28 29.52 10.10
CA GLU A 347 -8.07 29.90 8.92
C GLU A 347 -7.39 31.05 8.17
N GLU A 348 -7.02 32.13 8.88
CA GLU A 348 -6.38 33.32 8.31
C GLU A 348 -5.09 32.96 7.57
N ARG A 349 -4.18 32.23 8.22
CA ARG A 349 -2.91 31.83 7.61
C ARG A 349 -3.09 30.86 6.45
N THR A 350 -4.07 29.95 6.55
CA THR A 350 -4.40 29.08 5.42
C THR A 350 -4.93 29.92 4.26
N PHE A 351 -5.81 30.88 4.50
CA PHE A 351 -6.30 31.77 3.45
C PHE A 351 -5.14 32.55 2.82
N GLU A 352 -4.22 33.12 3.59
CA GLU A 352 -3.04 33.84 3.08
C GLU A 352 -2.15 32.98 2.17
N VAL A 353 -1.94 31.70 2.50
CA VAL A 353 -1.12 30.78 1.69
C VAL A 353 -1.81 30.41 0.37
N TYR A 354 -3.14 30.28 0.39
CA TYR A 354 -3.91 29.76 -0.74
C TYR A 354 -4.71 30.84 -1.49
N SER A 355 -4.67 32.11 -1.09
CA SER A 355 -5.41 33.21 -1.73
C SER A 355 -4.91 33.54 -3.14
N ASN A 356 -3.68 33.12 -3.47
CA ASN A 356 -3.11 33.27 -4.81
C ASN A 356 -3.27 32.00 -5.67
N GLU A 357 -3.90 30.96 -5.14
CA GLU A 357 -4.13 29.71 -5.84
C GLU A 357 -5.51 29.76 -6.51
N GLU A 358 -5.55 29.88 -7.84
CA GLU A 358 -6.80 30.02 -8.61
C GLU A 358 -7.82 28.90 -8.33
N TRP A 359 -7.33 27.69 -8.03
CA TRP A 359 -8.19 26.54 -7.73
C TRP A 359 -8.80 26.58 -6.32
N ALA A 360 -8.17 27.27 -5.37
CA ALA A 360 -8.57 27.26 -3.96
C ALA A 360 -9.54 28.39 -3.61
N VAL A 361 -9.39 29.57 -4.24
CA VAL A 361 -10.23 30.75 -3.95
C VAL A 361 -11.74 30.45 -4.07
N PRO A 362 -12.24 29.80 -5.15
CA PRO A 362 -13.67 29.49 -5.27
C PRO A 362 -14.19 28.55 -4.17
N ILE A 363 -13.33 27.67 -3.65
CA ILE A 363 -13.68 26.73 -2.57
C ILE A 363 -13.92 27.51 -1.28
N PHE A 364 -13.02 28.42 -0.92
CA PHE A 364 -13.16 29.26 0.29
C PHE A 364 -14.42 30.13 0.23
N GLU A 365 -14.68 30.77 -0.91
CA GLU A 365 -15.85 31.62 -1.09
C GLU A 365 -17.15 30.83 -0.94
N ARG A 366 -17.24 29.66 -1.58
CA ARG A 366 -18.41 28.78 -1.49
C ARG A 366 -18.63 28.30 -0.05
N ARG A 367 -17.59 27.84 0.64
CA ARG A 367 -17.73 27.38 2.04
C ARG A 367 -18.22 28.50 2.95
N ARG A 368 -17.69 29.72 2.79
CA ARG A 368 -18.14 30.91 3.52
C ARG A 368 -19.61 31.22 3.27
N GLN A 369 -20.06 31.17 2.01
CA GLN A 369 -21.46 31.39 1.65
C GLN A 369 -22.40 30.32 2.26
N LEU A 370 -21.94 29.07 2.31
CA LEU A 370 -22.70 27.95 2.86
C LEU A 370 -22.60 27.81 4.39
N GLY A 371 -21.84 28.69 5.06
CA GLY A 371 -21.60 28.57 6.51
C GLY A 371 -20.87 27.28 6.90
N GLN A 372 -20.10 26.70 5.99
CA GLN A 372 -19.30 25.50 6.25
C GLN A 372 -18.04 25.88 7.03
N ALA A 373 -17.58 24.97 7.88
CA ALA A 373 -16.36 25.19 8.66
C ALA A 373 -15.15 25.48 7.75
N PRO A 374 -14.19 26.33 8.15
CA PRO A 374 -13.08 26.69 7.28
C PRO A 374 -12.19 25.48 6.96
N LEU A 375 -11.55 25.53 5.79
CA LEU A 375 -10.45 24.62 5.46
C LEU A 375 -9.18 25.16 6.10
N ILE A 376 -8.45 24.26 6.77
CA ILE A 376 -7.20 24.60 7.45
C ILE A 376 -6.11 23.66 6.95
N ASP A 377 -4.99 24.23 6.51
CA ASP A 377 -3.74 23.49 6.31
C ASP A 377 -2.96 23.51 7.61
N ILE A 378 -2.81 22.32 8.23
CA ILE A 378 -2.19 22.17 9.55
C ILE A 378 -0.74 22.66 9.58
N GLU A 379 -0.04 22.70 8.44
CA GLU A 379 1.33 23.18 8.37
C GLU A 379 1.42 24.70 8.66
N THR A 380 0.34 25.46 8.42
CA THR A 380 0.28 26.91 8.69
C THR A 380 0.19 27.24 10.19
N CYS A 381 -0.20 26.27 11.02
CA CYS A 381 -0.22 26.44 12.47
C CYS A 381 1.17 26.57 13.09
N TYR A 382 2.18 25.94 12.48
CA TYR A 382 3.53 25.87 13.05
C TYR A 382 4.45 26.99 12.59
N GLY A 383 4.00 27.80 11.62
CA GLY A 383 4.81 28.84 10.98
C GLY A 383 5.93 28.29 10.09
N ASP A 384 6.72 29.19 9.52
CA ASP A 384 7.80 28.85 8.61
C ASP A 384 8.93 28.07 9.30
N VAL A 385 9.64 27.25 8.51
CA VAL A 385 10.91 26.68 8.93
C VAL A 385 11.94 27.81 8.94
N VAL A 386 12.37 28.24 10.13
CA VAL A 386 13.27 29.41 10.24
C VAL A 386 14.71 29.06 9.78
N SER A 387 15.14 27.80 9.92
CA SER A 387 16.29 27.17 9.22
C SER A 387 16.48 25.73 9.74
N ASP A 388 17.42 24.95 9.16
CA ASP A 388 17.87 23.68 9.76
C ASP A 388 18.38 23.85 11.19
N ALA A 389 18.77 25.05 11.63
CA ALA A 389 19.28 25.30 12.97
C ALA A 389 18.22 25.82 13.95
N ILE A 390 17.06 26.29 13.47
CA ILE A 390 16.06 26.97 14.30
C ILE A 390 14.79 26.12 14.35
N PRO A 391 14.42 25.59 15.53
CA PRO A 391 13.18 24.84 15.68
C PRO A 391 11.96 25.70 15.33
N ARG A 392 10.94 25.08 14.74
CA ARG A 392 9.62 25.71 14.59
C ARG A 392 9.04 26.08 15.95
N ARG A 393 8.04 26.98 15.93
CA ARG A 393 7.44 27.65 17.09
C ARG A 393 7.10 26.71 18.25
N GLN A 394 6.60 25.51 17.96
CA GLN A 394 6.17 24.55 18.96
C GLN A 394 7.33 23.99 19.81
N TRP A 395 8.58 24.02 19.34
CA TRP A 395 9.72 23.51 20.12
C TRP A 395 10.58 24.63 20.72
N THR A 396 10.28 25.90 20.43
CA THR A 396 11.13 27.04 20.85
C THR A 396 11.32 27.09 22.37
N GLN A 397 10.22 27.02 23.13
CA GLN A 397 10.29 27.03 24.60
C GLN A 397 10.97 25.77 25.15
N LEU A 398 10.65 24.59 24.60
CA LEU A 398 11.27 23.32 25.03
C LEU A 398 12.80 23.34 24.88
N VAL A 399 13.33 23.89 23.79
CA VAL A 399 14.78 23.98 23.57
C VAL A 399 15.43 25.00 24.52
N GLN A 400 14.73 26.07 24.88
CA GLN A 400 15.21 27.04 25.87
C GLN A 400 15.26 26.44 27.27
N ASP A 401 14.23 25.67 27.64
CA ASP A 401 14.11 25.05 28.97
C ASP A 401 15.07 23.87 29.16
N TYR A 402 15.43 23.18 28.07
CA TYR A 402 16.27 21.98 28.07
C TYR A 402 17.37 22.06 26.99
N PRO A 403 18.36 22.96 27.14
CA PRO A 403 19.40 23.18 26.13
C PRO A 403 20.31 21.97 25.87
N GLU A 404 20.35 21.00 26.79
CA GLU A 404 21.09 19.74 26.66
C GLU A 404 20.41 18.71 25.74
N LYS A 405 19.10 18.86 25.50
CA LYS A 405 18.29 17.93 24.70
C LYS A 405 18.25 18.33 23.23
N ILE A 406 18.20 17.33 22.36
CA ILE A 406 18.30 17.51 20.91
C ILE A 406 16.91 17.45 20.27
N ILE A 407 16.48 18.54 19.65
CA ILE A 407 15.30 18.51 18.75
C ILE A 407 15.70 18.44 17.27
N ASN A 408 16.86 19.00 16.92
CA ASN A 408 17.27 19.15 15.54
C ASN A 408 17.83 17.84 14.97
N VAL A 409 16.99 17.13 14.21
CA VAL A 409 17.33 15.87 13.55
C VAL A 409 17.26 16.01 12.03
N PRO A 410 18.03 15.25 11.24
CA PRO A 410 18.05 15.39 9.76
C PRO A 410 16.68 15.27 9.06
N LYS A 411 15.68 14.65 9.71
CA LYS A 411 14.29 14.56 9.23
C LYS A 411 13.31 15.34 10.10
N LEU A 412 13.74 16.50 10.64
CA LEU A 412 12.96 17.33 11.56
C LEU A 412 11.56 17.65 11.02
N HIS A 413 11.42 17.86 9.71
CA HIS A 413 10.13 18.14 9.06
C HIS A 413 9.06 17.04 9.28
N VAL A 414 9.46 15.78 9.53
CA VAL A 414 8.51 14.68 9.82
C VAL A 414 8.17 14.61 11.32
N VAL A 415 9.04 15.17 12.17
CA VAL A 415 8.90 15.25 13.63
C VAL A 415 8.07 16.47 14.05
N GLN A 416 7.93 17.47 13.17
CA GLN A 416 7.29 18.75 13.47
C GLN A 416 5.80 18.69 13.83
N SER A 417 5.04 17.73 13.30
CA SER A 417 3.57 17.69 13.48
C SER A 417 3.06 16.30 13.84
N MET A 418 3.35 15.83 15.05
CA MET A 418 2.96 14.48 15.49
C MET A 418 1.47 14.41 15.81
N VAL A 419 0.99 15.36 16.61
CA VAL A 419 -0.42 15.52 16.96
C VAL A 419 -1.19 16.05 15.77
N GLY A 420 -0.70 17.10 15.11
CA GLY A 420 -1.39 17.74 13.98
C GLY A 420 -1.65 16.78 12.81
N ARG A 421 -0.70 15.91 12.45
CA ARG A 421 -0.90 14.88 11.41
C ARG A 421 -1.82 13.74 11.83
N SER A 422 -2.26 13.72 13.09
CA SER A 422 -3.28 12.80 13.59
C SER A 422 -4.69 13.41 13.57
N LEU A 423 -4.82 14.70 13.25
CA LEU A 423 -6.09 15.38 12.99
C LEU A 423 -6.55 15.13 11.54
N TYR A 424 -6.95 13.89 11.23
CA TYR A 424 -7.18 13.45 9.84
C TYR A 424 -8.26 14.24 9.09
N THR A 425 -9.24 14.82 9.79
CA THR A 425 -10.29 15.64 9.16
C THR A 425 -9.70 16.81 8.39
N LEU A 426 -8.69 17.49 8.93
CA LEU A 426 -8.17 18.74 8.36
C LEU A 426 -7.66 18.55 6.93
N PRO A 427 -6.72 17.61 6.66
CA PRO A 427 -6.34 17.32 5.28
C PRO A 427 -7.48 16.71 4.47
N LEU A 428 -8.26 15.77 5.03
CA LEU A 428 -9.25 15.02 4.24
C LEU A 428 -10.38 15.90 3.73
N GLU A 429 -10.74 16.99 4.41
CA GLU A 429 -11.72 17.93 3.88
C GLU A 429 -11.29 18.53 2.54
N TRP A 430 -10.00 18.84 2.34
CA TRP A 430 -9.51 19.26 1.02
C TRP A 430 -9.67 18.19 -0.04
N TRP A 431 -9.43 16.93 0.32
CA TRP A 431 -9.64 15.81 -0.58
C TRP A 431 -11.13 15.65 -0.94
N TYR A 432 -12.04 15.73 0.03
CA TYR A 432 -13.48 15.66 -0.24
C TYR A 432 -14.03 16.89 -0.98
N GLU A 433 -13.29 18.01 -1.01
CA GLU A 433 -13.66 19.18 -1.81
C GLU A 433 -13.26 19.07 -3.28
N LEU A 434 -12.27 18.23 -3.57
CA LEU A 434 -11.70 18.06 -4.91
C LEU A 434 -12.13 16.75 -5.58
N TYR A 435 -12.57 15.76 -4.81
CA TYR A 435 -12.92 14.43 -5.29
C TYR A 435 -14.33 14.02 -4.82
N PRO A 436 -15.11 13.32 -5.67
CA PRO A 436 -16.40 12.76 -5.29
C PRO A 436 -16.29 11.81 -4.09
N LYS A 437 -17.26 11.85 -3.17
CA LYS A 437 -17.24 11.04 -1.94
C LYS A 437 -17.10 9.54 -2.21
N ASP A 438 -17.67 9.02 -3.28
CA ASP A 438 -17.58 7.61 -3.66
C ASP A 438 -16.19 7.23 -4.22
N GLU A 439 -15.32 8.18 -4.54
CA GLU A 439 -13.95 7.94 -4.97
C GLU A 439 -12.95 7.91 -3.80
N LEU A 440 -13.37 8.21 -2.57
CA LEU A 440 -12.54 8.12 -1.37
C LEU A 440 -13.03 7.06 -0.39
N TYR A 441 -12.08 6.32 0.19
CA TYR A 441 -12.38 5.33 1.23
C TYR A 441 -11.48 5.50 2.46
N LEU A 442 -12.09 5.54 3.64
CA LEU A 442 -11.39 5.54 4.92
C LEU A 442 -11.31 4.12 5.51
N VAL A 443 -10.10 3.67 5.79
CA VAL A 443 -9.81 2.45 6.54
C VAL A 443 -9.48 2.81 7.98
N CYS A 444 -10.14 2.18 8.94
CA CYS A 444 -9.77 2.28 10.36
C CYS A 444 -8.70 1.22 10.65
N ASN A 445 -7.54 1.60 11.16
CA ASN A 445 -6.44 0.67 11.42
C ASN A 445 -6.82 -0.41 12.45
N GLU A 446 -7.72 -0.09 13.38
CA GLU A 446 -8.25 -1.04 14.37
C GLU A 446 -8.95 -2.21 13.68
N GLU A 447 -9.76 -1.95 12.64
CA GLU A 447 -10.38 -2.99 11.81
C GLU A 447 -9.29 -3.80 11.07
N LEU A 448 -8.33 -3.11 10.45
CA LEU A 448 -7.23 -3.76 9.72
C LEU A 448 -6.34 -4.63 10.62
N LYS A 449 -6.28 -4.35 11.94
CA LYS A 449 -5.50 -5.11 12.91
C LYS A 449 -6.26 -6.31 13.46
N HIS A 450 -7.57 -6.16 13.68
CA HIS A 450 -8.39 -7.18 14.37
C HIS A 450 -9.16 -8.09 13.41
N ASP A 451 -9.49 -7.60 12.21
CA ASP A 451 -10.25 -8.31 11.18
C ASP A 451 -9.65 -8.03 9.79
N THR A 452 -8.38 -8.42 9.63
CA THR A 452 -7.53 -8.04 8.48
C THR A 452 -8.13 -8.47 7.15
N ALA A 453 -8.46 -9.75 6.98
CA ALA A 453 -8.90 -10.30 5.70
C ALA A 453 -10.22 -9.66 5.22
N ASN A 454 -11.19 -9.52 6.12
CA ASN A 454 -12.47 -8.86 5.82
C ASN A 454 -12.29 -7.37 5.53
N THR A 455 -11.42 -6.68 6.28
CA THR A 455 -11.12 -5.27 6.03
C THR A 455 -10.51 -5.07 4.64
N VAL A 456 -9.57 -5.93 4.24
CA VAL A 456 -8.97 -5.89 2.90
C VAL A 456 -10.01 -6.26 1.84
N SER A 457 -10.89 -7.23 2.09
CA SER A 457 -12.01 -7.55 1.19
C SER A 457 -12.87 -6.32 0.91
N LYS A 458 -13.30 -5.58 1.94
CA LYS A 458 -14.10 -4.36 1.76
C LYS A 458 -13.40 -3.28 0.94
N VAL A 459 -12.07 -3.16 1.10
CA VAL A 459 -11.27 -2.25 0.27
C VAL A 459 -11.19 -2.76 -1.18
N SER A 460 -11.05 -4.07 -1.37
CA SER A 460 -11.10 -4.74 -2.68
C SER A 460 -12.45 -4.51 -3.37
N ASP A 461 -13.55 -4.61 -2.61
CA ASP A 461 -14.91 -4.38 -3.08
C ASP A 461 -15.09 -2.93 -3.53
N PHE A 462 -14.65 -1.95 -2.72
CA PHE A 462 -14.61 -0.52 -3.08
C PHE A 462 -13.80 -0.24 -4.37
N LEU A 463 -12.76 -1.04 -4.62
CA LEU A 463 -11.96 -0.95 -5.84
C LEU A 463 -12.61 -1.67 -7.03
N GLY A 464 -13.76 -2.31 -6.86
CA GLY A 464 -14.45 -3.05 -7.92
C GLY A 464 -13.79 -4.37 -8.28
N LEU A 465 -12.87 -4.89 -7.47
CA LEU A 465 -12.19 -6.16 -7.75
C LEU A 465 -13.13 -7.37 -7.58
N PRO A 466 -12.91 -8.46 -8.35
CA PRO A 466 -13.58 -9.73 -8.12
C PRO A 466 -13.36 -10.26 -6.69
N ARG A 467 -14.24 -11.15 -6.24
CA ARG A 467 -14.15 -11.70 -4.87
C ARG A 467 -12.88 -12.53 -4.73
N PHE A 468 -12.18 -12.32 -3.62
CA PHE A 468 -10.98 -13.06 -3.29
C PHE A 468 -10.86 -13.28 -1.79
N ASP A 469 -10.40 -14.47 -1.41
CA ASP A 469 -10.15 -14.80 -0.01
C ASP A 469 -8.74 -14.33 0.40
N PHE A 470 -8.69 -13.24 1.17
CA PHE A 470 -7.44 -12.68 1.68
C PHE A 470 -6.86 -13.43 2.90
N THR A 471 -7.47 -14.52 3.37
CA THR A 471 -7.02 -15.25 4.56
C THR A 471 -5.56 -15.71 4.44
N GLU A 472 -5.19 -16.31 3.31
CA GLU A 472 -3.81 -16.77 3.09
C GLU A 472 -2.83 -15.61 2.85
N VAL A 473 -3.28 -14.54 2.20
CA VAL A 473 -2.43 -13.35 1.98
C VAL A 473 -2.11 -12.65 3.30
N THR A 474 -3.11 -12.53 4.18
CA THR A 474 -2.98 -11.81 5.45
C THR A 474 -2.31 -12.62 6.54
N SER A 475 -2.37 -13.95 6.49
CA SER A 475 -1.68 -14.84 7.45
C SER A 475 -0.14 -14.78 7.35
N LYS A 476 0.40 -14.29 6.23
CA LYS A 476 1.86 -14.11 6.02
C LYS A 476 2.48 -13.09 6.99
N GLY A 477 1.69 -12.22 7.61
CA GLY A 477 2.11 -11.29 8.66
C GLY A 477 1.87 -9.82 8.32
N HIS A 478 2.39 -8.94 9.16
CA HIS A 478 2.27 -7.49 8.97
C HIS A 478 3.49 -6.92 8.28
N TYR A 479 3.29 -5.91 7.43
CA TYR A 479 4.35 -5.21 6.74
C TYR A 479 4.53 -3.83 7.35
N ASN A 480 5.74 -3.54 7.84
CA ASN A 480 6.11 -2.25 8.39
C ASN A 480 7.48 -1.82 7.87
N VAL A 481 7.77 -0.53 7.97
CA VAL A 481 9.06 0.05 7.53
C VAL A 481 10.09 0.06 8.67
N GLY A 482 9.65 -0.24 9.90
CA GLY A 482 10.54 -0.27 11.06
C GLY A 482 11.45 -1.49 11.01
N LYS A 483 12.74 -1.30 11.33
CA LYS A 483 13.83 -2.31 11.38
C LYS A 483 14.60 -2.59 10.07
N ASN A 484 14.55 -1.70 9.08
CA ASN A 484 15.38 -1.76 7.86
C ASN A 484 15.18 -3.02 6.99
N VAL A 485 14.05 -3.73 7.12
CA VAL A 485 13.80 -4.99 6.39
C VAL A 485 13.15 -4.77 5.01
N GLY A 486 13.05 -3.53 4.53
CA GLY A 486 12.39 -3.21 3.26
C GLY A 486 10.86 -3.37 3.30
N TYR A 487 10.17 -2.91 2.26
CA TYR A 487 8.70 -2.86 2.22
C TYR A 487 8.01 -4.23 2.04
N ASN A 488 8.76 -5.24 1.61
CA ASN A 488 8.24 -6.54 1.16
C ASN A 488 8.49 -7.66 2.17
N THR A 489 9.18 -7.39 3.28
CA THR A 489 9.45 -8.44 4.27
C THR A 489 8.40 -8.41 5.37
N PRO A 490 7.69 -9.52 5.61
CA PRO A 490 6.73 -9.60 6.70
C PRO A 490 7.47 -9.55 8.03
N THR A 491 6.94 -8.77 8.97
CA THR A 491 7.21 -8.96 10.40
C THR A 491 6.29 -10.07 10.91
N GLN A 492 6.88 -11.07 11.56
CA GLN A 492 6.15 -12.23 12.10
C GLN A 492 4.99 -11.76 13.00
N MET A 493 3.83 -12.40 12.84
CA MET A 493 2.79 -12.32 13.85
C MET A 493 3.34 -12.87 15.17
N PRO A 494 3.01 -12.28 16.33
CA PRO A 494 3.32 -12.91 17.61
C PRO A 494 2.84 -14.35 17.59
N VAL A 495 3.74 -15.31 17.83
CA VAL A 495 3.50 -16.75 17.65
C VAL A 495 2.47 -17.30 18.66
N ASP A 496 2.12 -16.52 19.68
CA ASP A 496 1.10 -16.88 20.66
C ASP A 496 -0.08 -15.90 20.62
N SER A 497 -1.22 -16.35 20.09
CA SER A 497 -2.53 -15.73 20.33
C SER A 497 -3.01 -15.85 21.79
N ASN A 498 -2.28 -16.60 22.62
CA ASN A 498 -2.50 -16.76 24.06
C ASN A 498 -1.43 -16.08 24.95
N SER A 499 -0.39 -15.51 24.36
CA SER A 499 0.43 -14.55 25.09
C SER A 499 -0.40 -13.26 25.12
N PRO A 500 -0.62 -12.63 26.29
CA PRO A 500 -1.24 -11.31 26.30
C PRO A 500 -0.43 -10.47 25.32
N ALA A 501 -1.11 -9.86 24.34
CA ALA A 501 -0.50 -8.85 23.49
C ALA A 501 0.37 -7.99 24.42
N PRO A 502 1.69 -7.84 24.19
CA PRO A 502 2.59 -7.21 25.14
C PRO A 502 1.90 -5.94 25.59
N ALA A 503 1.50 -5.92 26.88
CA ALA A 503 0.47 -5.03 27.41
C ALA A 503 0.65 -3.68 26.74
N ALA A 504 -0.28 -3.30 25.84
CA ALA A 504 -0.06 -2.26 24.83
C ALA A 504 0.82 -1.19 25.44
N SER A 505 2.12 -1.15 25.06
CA SER A 505 3.15 -0.49 25.87
C SER A 505 2.59 0.84 26.31
N SER A 506 2.30 1.00 27.61
CA SER A 506 1.47 2.12 28.06
C SER A 506 2.11 3.39 27.54
N ILE A 507 1.40 4.14 26.69
CA ILE A 507 1.95 5.33 26.07
C ILE A 507 2.44 6.23 27.22
N PRO A 508 3.74 6.61 27.25
CA PRO A 508 4.37 7.18 28.42
C PRO A 508 4.03 8.67 28.54
N ILE A 509 2.79 8.96 28.92
CA ILE A 509 2.27 10.28 29.25
C ILE A 509 1.43 10.20 30.52
N SER A 510 1.34 11.32 31.25
CA SER A 510 0.42 11.43 32.37
C SER A 510 -1.05 11.22 31.96
N ILE A 511 -1.86 10.69 32.88
CA ILE A 511 -3.30 10.49 32.69
C ILE A 511 -3.98 11.82 32.34
N GLU A 512 -3.56 12.90 33.01
CA GLU A 512 -4.07 14.25 32.77
C GLU A 512 -3.81 14.70 31.32
N LEU A 513 -2.57 14.57 30.83
CA LEU A 513 -2.25 14.94 29.45
C LEU A 513 -2.97 14.05 28.43
N LYS A 514 -3.14 12.76 28.74
CA LYS A 514 -3.91 11.84 27.89
C LYS A 514 -5.36 12.33 27.73
N LEU A 515 -6.03 12.67 28.82
CA LEU A 515 -7.40 13.21 28.77
C LEU A 515 -7.47 14.52 28.00
N GLN A 516 -6.52 15.42 28.23
CA GLN A 516 -6.42 16.69 27.49
C GLN A 516 -6.21 16.49 25.99
N TYR A 517 -5.42 15.49 25.60
CA TYR A 517 -5.20 15.11 24.21
C TYR A 517 -6.51 14.57 23.60
N GLU A 518 -7.15 13.61 24.26
CA GLU A 518 -8.37 12.96 23.79
C GLU A 518 -9.53 13.97 23.66
N GLU A 519 -9.69 14.86 24.63
CA GLU A 519 -10.65 15.96 24.56
C GLU A 519 -10.37 16.89 23.39
N PHE A 520 -9.11 17.24 23.16
CA PHE A 520 -8.71 18.10 22.06
C PHE A 520 -8.98 17.49 20.68
N VAL A 521 -8.69 16.20 20.47
CA VAL A 521 -8.86 15.55 19.15
C VAL A 521 -10.30 15.13 18.86
N ARG A 522 -11.12 14.92 19.90
CA ARG A 522 -12.50 14.44 19.78
C ARG A 522 -13.36 15.18 18.74
N PRO A 523 -13.48 16.53 18.75
CA PRO A 523 -14.32 17.23 17.77
C PRO A 523 -13.85 17.01 16.33
N PHE A 524 -12.54 16.84 16.11
CA PHE A 524 -11.98 16.55 14.78
C PHE A 524 -12.28 15.11 14.33
N ASN A 525 -12.26 14.15 15.26
CA ASN A 525 -12.66 12.77 14.97
C ASN A 525 -14.14 12.68 14.63
N GLU A 526 -15.01 13.33 15.39
CA GLU A 526 -16.46 13.35 15.12
C GLU A 526 -16.76 13.96 13.75
N ARG A 527 -16.13 15.11 13.43
CA ARG A 527 -16.23 15.74 12.11
C ARG A 527 -15.72 14.84 10.98
N LEU A 528 -14.64 14.08 11.20
CA LEU A 528 -14.17 13.08 10.22
C LEU A 528 -15.21 11.98 9.99
N PHE A 529 -15.83 11.49 11.06
CA PHE A 529 -16.81 10.41 10.96
C PHE A 529 -18.07 10.87 10.22
N GLU A 530 -18.50 12.11 10.43
CA GLU A 530 -19.58 12.73 9.65
C GLU A 530 -19.18 12.87 8.17
N LEU A 531 -17.99 13.43 7.90
CA LEU A 531 -17.47 13.64 6.56
C LEU A 531 -17.42 12.33 5.76
N THR A 532 -16.85 11.29 6.36
CA THR A 532 -16.63 9.99 5.71
C THR A 532 -17.86 9.08 5.78
N GLY A 533 -18.78 9.31 6.71
CA GLY A 533 -19.87 8.38 7.01
C GLY A 533 -19.39 7.09 7.71
N LYS A 534 -18.15 7.05 8.21
CA LYS A 534 -17.55 5.89 8.85
C LYS A 534 -16.98 6.26 10.22
N ARG A 535 -17.39 5.54 11.26
CA ARG A 535 -16.88 5.71 12.62
C ARG A 535 -15.79 4.69 12.91
N CYS A 536 -14.62 5.18 13.32
CA CYS A 536 -13.55 4.35 13.87
C CYS A 536 -13.66 4.29 15.39
N ASN A 537 -13.12 3.23 16.00
CA ASN A 537 -13.13 3.02 17.45
C ASN A 537 -11.98 3.81 18.12
N TRP A 538 -12.08 5.15 18.14
CA TRP A 538 -11.04 6.07 18.64
C TRP A 538 -11.45 6.86 19.87
#